data_AF-D1C9U7-F1
#
_entry.id   AF-D1C9U7-F1
#
_cell.length_a   1.000
_cell.length_b   1.000
_cell.length_c   1.000
_cell.angle_alpha   90.00
_cell.angle_beta   90.00
_cell.angle_gamma   90.00
#
_symmetry.space_group_name_H-M   'P 1'
#
loop_
_entity.id
_entity.type
_entity.pdbx_description
1 polymer ?
#
loop_
_entity_poly.entity_id
_entity_poly.type
_entity_poly.pdbx_seq_one_letter_code
_entity_poly.pdbx_strand_id
1 'polypeptide(L)' 'MAHDDPSQTPSRERPPWPQVLLDDLFLLLLAGLVVPTLTYIVWGLISLANVPLFGE' A
#
# COMPACT_ATOMS: atom_id res chain seq x y z
N MET A 1 34.38 37.07 -8.72
CA MET A 1 33.40 36.96 -7.62
C MET A 1 32.04 36.86 -8.27
N ALA A 2 31.52 35.64 -8.43
CA ALA A 2 30.17 35.42 -8.93
C ALA A 2 29.18 35.87 -7.84
N HIS A 3 28.12 36.57 -8.27
CA HIS A 3 27.03 36.96 -7.38
C HIS A 3 26.19 35.71 -7.11
N ASP A 4 26.32 35.13 -5.91
CA ASP A 4 25.35 34.17 -5.40
C ASP A 4 24.04 34.93 -5.15
N ASP A 5 23.05 34.71 -6.02
CA ASP A 5 21.70 35.27 -5.88
C ASP A 5 20.95 34.48 -4.80
N PRO A 6 20.62 35.08 -3.63
CA PRO A 6 19.97 34.38 -2.52
C PRO A 6 18.48 34.10 -2.76
N SER A 7 17.93 34.40 -3.95
CA SER A 7 16.48 34.35 -4.20
C SER A 7 15.94 33.03 -4.78
N GLN A 8 16.77 32.02 -5.03
CA GLN A 8 16.28 30.68 -5.40
C GLN A 8 15.89 29.87 -4.16
N THR A 9 14.74 30.19 -3.55
CA THR A 9 14.08 29.25 -2.63
C THR A 9 13.73 27.99 -3.40
N PRO A 10 14.20 26.79 -3.01
CA PRO A 10 13.80 25.56 -3.68
C PRO A 10 12.28 25.42 -3.55
N SER A 11 11.59 25.50 -4.69
CA SER A 11 10.17 25.20 -4.77
C SER A 11 9.97 23.77 -4.27
N ARG A 12 9.39 23.61 -3.07
CA ARG A 12 8.97 22.30 -2.56
C ARG A 12 7.80 21.82 -3.42
N GLU A 13 8.11 21.14 -4.51
CA GLU A 13 7.12 20.42 -5.29
C GLU A 13 6.49 19.34 -4.40
N ARG A 14 5.16 19.26 -4.41
CA ARG A 14 4.44 18.26 -3.62
C ARG A 14 4.72 16.88 -4.23
N PRO A 15 5.09 15.88 -3.42
CA PRO A 15 5.38 14.55 -3.95
C PRO A 15 4.15 13.95 -4.66
N PRO A 16 4.38 13.17 -5.74
CA PRO A 16 3.32 12.48 -6.45
C PRO A 16 2.56 11.50 -5.53
N TRP A 17 1.26 11.32 -5.77
CA TRP A 17 0.37 10.58 -4.87
C TRP A 17 0.82 9.14 -4.55
N PRO A 18 1.27 8.32 -5.52
CA PRO A 18 1.72 6.96 -5.22
C PRO A 18 2.94 6.93 -4.28
N GLN A 19 3.78 7.97 -4.33
CA GLN A 19 4.96 8.08 -3.49
C GLN A 19 4.56 8.34 -2.03
N VAL A 20 3.57 9.19 -1.79
CA VAL A 20 3.02 9.42 -0.44
C VAL A 20 2.45 8.14 0.18
N LEU A 21 1.80 7.29 -0.62
CA LEU A 21 1.26 6.01 -0.15
C LEU A 21 2.38 5.00 0.21
N LEU A 22 3.45 4.97 -0.58
CA LEU A 22 4.55 4.02 -0.44
C LEU A 22 5.63 4.49 0.55
N ASP A 23 5.67 5.77 0.92
CA ASP A 23 6.65 6.32 1.87
C ASP A 23 6.21 6.14 3.35
N ASP A 24 4.95 5.78 3.60
CA ASP A 24 4.44 5.55 4.96
C ASP A 24 4.55 4.07 5.35
N LEU A 25 5.47 3.78 6.29
CA LEU A 25 5.71 2.43 6.81
C LEU A 25 4.44 1.78 7.38
N PHE A 26 3.55 2.54 8.03
CA PHE A 26 2.32 1.97 8.59
C PHE A 26 1.33 1.61 7.49
N LEU A 27 1.23 2.42 6.44
CA LEU A 27 0.37 2.09 5.29
C LEU A 27 0.91 0.87 4.54
N LEU A 28 2.22 0.77 4.35
CA LEU A 28 2.87 -0.40 3.78
C LEU A 28 2.67 -1.65 4.64
N LEU A 29 2.85 -1.54 5.96
CA LEU A 29 2.68 -2.65 6.90
C LEU A 29 1.22 -3.11 6.96
N LEU A 30 0.29 -2.15 6.99
CA LEU A 30 -1.15 -2.42 6.93
C LEU A 30 -1.50 -3.12 5.62
N ALA A 31 -1.06 -2.60 4.47
CA ALA A 31 -1.31 -3.24 3.18
C ALA A 31 -0.70 -4.65 3.13
N GLY A 32 0.53 -4.80 3.65
CA GLY A 32 1.23 -6.07 3.74
C GLY A 32 0.55 -7.10 4.65
N LEU A 33 -0.24 -6.69 5.63
CA LEU A 33 -1.06 -7.59 6.45
C LEU A 33 -2.46 -7.80 5.84
N VAL A 34 -3.13 -6.71 5.49
CA VAL A 34 -4.54 -6.71 5.04
C VAL A 34 -4.70 -7.44 3.73
N VAL A 35 -3.85 -7.18 2.74
CA VAL A 35 -3.96 -7.82 1.41
C VAL A 35 -3.90 -9.35 1.54
N PRO A 36 -2.81 -9.97 2.07
CA PRO A 36 -2.77 -11.42 2.18
C PRO A 36 -3.81 -11.99 3.13
N THR A 37 -4.16 -11.28 4.20
CA THR A 37 -5.22 -11.72 5.12
C THR A 37 -6.54 -11.82 4.37
N LEU A 38 -6.99 -10.76 3.71
CA LEU A 38 -8.25 -10.77 2.97
C LEU A 38 -8.23 -11.79 1.83
N THR A 39 -7.12 -11.90 1.09
CA THR A 39 -6.95 -12.94 0.09
C THR A 39 -7.15 -14.33 0.69
N TYR A 40 -6.53 -14.61 1.85
CA TYR A 40 -6.66 -15.89 2.53
C TYR A 40 -8.10 -16.14 3.00
N ILE A 41 -8.80 -15.17 3.59
CA ILE A 41 -10.19 -15.41 4.02
C ILE A 41 -11.09 -15.64 2.82
N VAL A 42 -10.96 -14.85 1.74
CA VAL A 42 -11.79 -15.01 0.54
C VAL A 42 -11.56 -16.39 -0.07
N TRP A 43 -10.29 -16.78 -0.21
CA TRP A 43 -9.95 -18.10 -0.71
C TRP A 43 -10.46 -19.22 0.21
N GLY A 44 -10.35 -19.04 1.54
CA GLY A 44 -10.87 -19.97 2.53
C GLY A 44 -12.40 -20.10 2.49
N LEU A 45 -13.11 -18.99 2.30
CA LEU A 45 -14.58 -18.98 2.16
C LEU A 45 -15.03 -19.69 0.89
N ILE A 46 -14.36 -19.44 -0.25
CA ILE A 46 -14.62 -20.16 -1.49
C ILE A 46 -14.35 -21.65 -1.29
N SER A 47 -13.23 -22.00 -0.66
CA SER A 47 -12.87 -23.40 -0.39
C SER A 47 -13.91 -24.07 0.49
N LEU A 48 -14.33 -23.42 1.58
CA LEU A 48 -15.33 -23.92 2.51
C LEU A 48 -16.70 -24.12 1.84
N ALA A 49 -17.10 -23.20 0.97
CA ALA A 49 -18.35 -23.30 0.21
C ALA A 49 -18.36 -24.48 -0.78
N ASN A 50 -17.18 -24.93 -1.22
CA ASN A 50 -17.02 -26.06 -2.13
C ASN A 50 -16.76 -27.40 -1.42
N VAL A 51 -16.66 -27.41 -0.07
CA VAL A 51 -16.55 -28.68 0.68
C VAL A 51 -17.92 -29.39 0.66
N PRO A 52 -18.00 -30.62 0.13
CA PRO A 52 -19.23 -31.39 0.21
C PRO A 52 -19.54 -31.75 1.66
N LEU A 53 -20.74 -31.39 2.13
CA LEU A 53 -21.15 -31.55 3.53
C LEU A 53 -21.65 -32.96 3.86
N PHE A 54 -21.94 -33.78 2.85
CA PHE A 54 -22.43 -35.14 2.99
C PHE A 54 -21.73 -36.02 1.98
N GLY A 55 -20.86 -36.90 2.46
CA GLY A 55 -20.39 -38.05 1.69
C GLY A 55 -21.31 -39.23 1.97
N GLU A 56 -22.19 -39.52 1.02
CA GLU A 56 -22.63 -40.88 0.70
C GLU A 56 -22.13 -41.23 -0.72
#